data_AF-A0A662UB78-F1
#
_entry.id   AF-A0A662UB78-F1
#
_cell.length_a   1.000
_cell.length_b   1.000
_cell.length_c   1.000
_cell.angle_alpha   90.00
_cell.angle_beta   90.00
_cell.angle_gamma   90.00
#
_symmetry.space_group_name_H-M   'P 1'
#
loop_
_entity.id
_entity.type
_entity.pdbx_description
1 polymer ?
#
loop_
_entity_poly.entity_id
_entity_poly.type
_entity_poly.pdbx_seq_one_letter_code
_entity_poly.pdbx_strand_id
1 'polypeptide(L)'
;MFNPSWVVEVVNATNATFSVTDIVSVAMSNPNVAIAIGIEIILGAGLGYIMAKMAKYILAFIALLIVGAVLNVWSLGGSIEDFLVKIGITAAQFKDVILGFISTLGLLMVGPVTFGFFIGLIIGLLKK
;
A
#
# COMPACT_ATOMS: atom_id res chain seq x y z
N MET A 1 46.19 19.20 16.25
CA MET A 1 45.27 18.28 15.55
C MET A 1 44.35 17.68 16.59
N PHE A 2 43.10 18.14 16.67
CA PHE A 2 42.08 17.57 17.56
C PHE A 2 41.30 16.53 16.77
N ASN A 3 41.32 15.27 17.20
CA ASN A 3 40.46 14.21 16.66
C ASN A 3 39.25 14.05 17.59
N PRO A 4 38.06 14.57 17.24
CA PRO A 4 36.89 14.45 18.08
C PRO A 4 36.29 13.03 18.02
N SER A 5 36.55 12.23 19.06
CA SER A 5 35.97 10.88 19.26
C SER A 5 34.44 10.86 19.32
N TRP A 6 33.81 12.02 19.60
CA TRP A 6 32.35 12.18 19.64
C TRP A 6 31.69 12.13 18.25
N VAL A 7 32.44 12.29 17.15
CA VAL A 7 31.89 12.17 15.80
C VAL A 7 31.56 10.70 15.46
N VAL A 8 32.24 9.74 16.09
CA VAL A 8 32.04 8.31 15.84
C VAL A 8 30.82 7.76 16.60
N GLU A 9 30.47 8.36 17.75
CA GLU A 9 29.37 7.89 18.60
C GLU A 9 27.99 8.25 18.00
N VAL A 10 27.89 9.38 17.30
CA VAL A 10 26.65 9.85 16.68
C VAL A 10 26.26 9.03 15.42
N VAL A 11 27.23 8.41 14.75
CA VAL A 11 26.99 7.61 13.53
C VAL A 11 26.47 6.19 13.86
N ASN A 12 26.59 5.74 15.11
CA ASN A 12 26.17 4.39 15.49
C ASN A 12 24.71 4.31 15.99
N ALA A 13 24.03 5.45 16.20
CA ALA A 13 22.64 5.50 16.68
C ALA A 13 21.58 5.37 15.57
N THR A 14 21.97 5.38 14.30
CA THR A 14 21.05 5.33 13.15
C THR A 14 20.73 3.92 12.64
N ASN A 15 21.30 2.89 13.25
CA ASN A 15 20.95 1.48 12.97
C ASN A 15 20.03 0.92 14.05
N ALA A 16 18.91 1.61 14.32
CA ALA A 16 17.80 1.00 15.04
C ALA A 16 17.20 -0.09 14.12
N THR A 17 17.81 -1.27 14.13
CA THR A 17 17.16 -2.49 13.69
C THR A 17 15.97 -2.71 14.61
N PHE A 18 14.81 -2.18 14.23
CA PHE A 18 13.53 -2.44 14.89
C PHE A 18 13.29 -3.95 14.84
N SER A 19 13.70 -4.65 15.90
CA SER A 19 13.57 -6.10 15.96
C SER A 19 12.14 -6.44 16.35
N VAL A 20 11.57 -7.45 15.70
CA VAL A 20 10.26 -8.01 16.07
C VAL A 20 10.25 -8.42 17.55
N THR A 21 11.40 -8.82 18.09
CA THR A 21 11.58 -9.16 19.51
C THR A 21 11.37 -7.96 20.44
N ASP A 22 11.68 -6.74 20.00
CA ASP A 22 11.51 -5.52 20.81
C ASP A 22 10.04 -5.09 20.85
N ILE A 23 9.30 -5.32 19.76
CA ILE A 23 7.84 -5.10 19.72
C ILE A 23 7.14 -6.07 20.67
N VAL A 24 7.57 -7.33 20.69
CA VAL A 24 7.04 -8.37 21.59
C VAL A 24 7.37 -8.05 23.05
N SER A 25 8.59 -7.62 23.36
CA SER A 25 9.00 -7.30 24.74
C SER A 25 8.27 -6.08 25.29
N VAL A 26 8.03 -5.05 24.47
CA VAL A 26 7.25 -3.86 24.86
C VAL A 26 5.77 -4.20 25.02
N ALA A 27 5.21 -5.05 24.15
CA ALA A 27 3.82 -5.51 24.26
C ALA A 27 3.57 -6.31 25.56
N MET A 28 4.54 -7.15 25.99
CA MET A 28 4.43 -7.89 27.26
C MET A 28 4.67 -7.02 28.49
N SER A 29 5.35 -5.87 28.33
CA SER A 29 5.66 -4.96 29.43
C SER A 29 4.51 -3.99 29.76
N ASN A 30 3.60 -3.73 28.81
CA ASN A 30 2.47 -2.83 28.99
C ASN A 30 1.17 -3.40 28.39
N PRO A 31 0.15 -3.74 29.20
CA PRO A 31 -1.09 -4.34 28.71
C PRO A 31 -1.86 -3.43 27.73
N ASN A 32 -1.73 -2.11 27.88
CA ASN A 32 -2.33 -1.14 26.96
C ASN A 32 -1.75 -1.22 25.54
N VAL A 33 -0.44 -1.50 25.42
CA VAL A 33 0.23 -1.62 24.12
C VAL A 33 -0.18 -2.92 23.42
N ALA A 34 -0.30 -4.02 24.16
CA ALA A 34 -0.80 -5.28 23.61
C ALA A 34 -2.24 -5.15 23.06
N ILE A 35 -3.12 -4.45 23.76
CA ILE A 35 -4.49 -4.21 23.29
C ILE A 35 -4.50 -3.34 22.03
N ALA A 36 -3.68 -2.28 21.97
CA ALA A 36 -3.55 -1.42 20.80
C ALA A 36 -3.10 -2.22 19.56
N ILE A 37 -2.08 -3.08 19.71
CA ILE A 37 -1.60 -3.97 18.64
C ILE A 37 -2.71 -4.90 18.14
N GLY A 38 -3.50 -5.48 19.05
CA GLY A 38 -4.63 -6.33 18.68
C GLY A 38 -5.69 -5.58 17.85
N ILE A 39 -6.04 -4.37 18.27
CA ILE A 39 -6.99 -3.50 17.56
C ILE A 39 -6.44 -3.09 16.19
N GLU A 40 -5.16 -2.72 16.11
CA GLU A 40 -4.47 -2.37 14.87
C GLU A 40 -4.47 -3.51 13.84
N ILE A 41 -4.23 -4.74 14.30
CA ILE A 41 -4.29 -5.93 13.43
C ILE A 41 -5.72 -6.17 12.93
N ILE A 42 -6.73 -6.06 13.81
CA ILE A 42 -8.14 -6.25 13.41
C ILE A 42 -8.58 -5.17 12.42
N LEU A 43 -8.21 -3.90 12.67
CA LEU A 43 -8.47 -2.79 11.76
C LEU A 43 -7.79 -3.00 10.41
N GLY A 44 -6.50 -3.33 10.42
CA GLY A 44 -5.75 -3.69 9.21
C GLY A 44 -6.48 -4.77 8.43
N ALA A 45 -6.85 -5.88 9.08
CA ALA A 45 -7.54 -6.99 8.44
C ALA A 45 -8.90 -6.60 7.86
N GLY A 46 -9.69 -5.80 8.57
CA GLY A 46 -10.94 -5.25 8.06
C GLY A 46 -10.73 -4.41 6.80
N LEU A 47 -9.76 -3.50 6.84
CA LEU A 47 -9.41 -2.65 5.69
C LEU A 47 -8.94 -3.48 4.49
N GLY A 48 -8.05 -4.45 4.70
CA GLY A 48 -7.54 -5.33 3.65
C GLY A 48 -8.65 -6.14 2.98
N TYR A 49 -9.56 -6.69 3.79
CA TYR A 49 -10.71 -7.47 3.31
C TYR A 49 -11.65 -6.63 2.44
N ILE A 50 -11.98 -5.41 2.88
CA ILE A 50 -12.84 -4.49 2.14
C ILE A 50 -12.14 -4.06 0.85
N MET A 51 -10.84 -3.75 0.90
CA MET A 51 -10.08 -3.37 -0.29
C MET A 51 -10.06 -4.46 -1.35
N ALA A 52 -9.90 -5.73 -0.96
CA ALA A 52 -9.94 -6.85 -1.89
C ALA A 52 -11.30 -6.94 -2.62
N LYS A 53 -12.42 -6.66 -1.93
CA LYS A 53 -13.74 -6.60 -2.57
C LYS A 53 -13.87 -5.38 -3.48
N MET A 54 -13.47 -4.20 -3.01
CA MET A 54 -13.56 -2.96 -3.79
C MET A 54 -12.76 -3.04 -5.08
N ALA A 55 -11.57 -3.64 -5.04
CA ALA A 55 -10.71 -3.81 -6.21
C ALA A 55 -11.43 -4.53 -7.37
N LYS A 56 -12.25 -5.55 -7.08
CA LYS A 56 -13.05 -6.26 -8.10
C LYS A 56 -14.04 -5.32 -8.80
N TYR A 57 -14.74 -4.47 -8.04
CA TYR A 57 -15.71 -3.52 -8.59
C TYR A 57 -15.03 -2.38 -9.36
N ILE A 58 -13.91 -1.86 -8.85
CA ILE A 58 -13.12 -0.82 -9.52
C ILE A 58 -12.59 -1.36 -10.85
N LEU A 59 -12.07 -2.58 -10.88
CA LEU A 59 -11.58 -3.20 -12.12
C LEU A 59 -12.72 -3.41 -13.13
N ALA A 60 -13.88 -3.88 -12.68
CA ALA A 60 -15.06 -4.01 -13.55
C ALA A 60 -15.51 -2.66 -14.11
N PHE A 61 -15.51 -1.62 -13.28
CA PHE A 61 -15.85 -0.26 -13.70
C PHE A 61 -14.85 0.27 -14.75
N ILE A 62 -13.55 0.11 -14.51
CA ILE A 62 -12.51 0.50 -15.47
C ILE A 62 -12.67 -0.26 -16.80
N ALA A 63 -12.90 -1.57 -16.75
CA ALA A 63 -13.14 -2.36 -17.95
C ALA A 63 -14.36 -1.85 -18.74
N LEU A 64 -15.45 -1.52 -18.05
CA LEU A 64 -16.65 -0.96 -18.66
C LEU A 64 -16.37 0.39 -19.33
N LEU A 65 -15.60 1.27 -18.67
CA LEU A 65 -15.19 2.55 -19.25
C LEU A 65 -14.33 2.36 -20.50
N ILE A 66 -13.37 1.43 -20.48
CA ILE A 66 -12.52 1.13 -21.64
C ILE A 66 -13.37 0.63 -22.79
N VAL A 67 -14.29 -0.31 -22.55
CA VAL A 67 -15.21 -0.82 -23.59
C VAL A 67 -16.04 0.32 -24.17
N GLY A 68 -16.67 1.15 -23.34
CA GLY A 68 -17.46 2.29 -23.80
C GLY A 68 -16.65 3.27 -24.64
N ALA A 69 -15.41 3.55 -24.25
CA ALA A 69 -14.53 4.45 -24.98
C ALA A 69 -14.05 3.86 -26.31
N VAL A 70 -13.71 2.57 -26.36
CA VAL A 70 -13.35 1.86 -27.61
C VAL A 70 -14.52 1.86 -28.58
N LEU A 71 -15.74 1.58 -28.10
CA LEU A 71 -16.95 1.65 -28.92
C LEU A 71 -17.18 3.05 -29.49
N ASN A 72 -16.94 4.10 -28.69
CA ASN A 72 -17.07 5.48 -29.15
C ASN A 72 -16.06 5.83 -30.26
N VAL A 73 -14.79 5.46 -30.07
CA VAL A 73 -13.74 5.66 -31.10
C VAL A 73 -14.07 4.89 -32.38
N TRP A 74 -14.53 3.64 -32.25
CA TRP A 74 -14.92 2.82 -33.39
C TRP A 74 -16.13 3.41 -34.12
N SER A 75 -17.16 3.86 -33.39
CA SER A 75 -18.37 4.48 -33.96
C SER A 75 -18.08 5.77 -34.72
N LEU A 76 -17.04 6.52 -34.33
CA LEU A 76 -16.62 7.76 -34.98
C LEU A 76 -15.63 7.52 -36.13
N GLY A 77 -15.31 6.25 -36.45
CA GLY A 77 -14.37 5.88 -37.51
C GLY A 77 -12.91 6.16 -37.16
N GLY A 78 -12.58 6.32 -35.88
CA GLY A 78 -11.21 6.56 -35.41
C GLY A 78 -10.35 5.29 -35.34
N SER A 79 -9.04 5.48 -35.21
CA SER A 79 -8.07 4.39 -34.98
C SER A 79 -8.08 3.93 -33.53
N ILE A 80 -8.40 2.65 -33.31
CA ILE A 80 -8.35 2.01 -31.98
C ILE A 80 -6.89 1.96 -31.48
N GLU A 81 -5.93 1.71 -32.37
CA GLU A 81 -4.51 1.66 -32.01
C GLU A 81 -4.00 2.99 -31.45
N ASP A 82 -4.33 4.11 -32.11
CA ASP A 82 -3.95 5.44 -31.61
C ASP A 82 -4.58 5.75 -30.25
N PHE A 83 -5.82 5.30 -30.04
CA PHE A 83 -6.49 5.45 -28.76
C PHE A 83 -5.83 4.65 -27.64
N LEU A 84 -5.47 3.38 -27.91
CA LEU A 84 -4.79 2.53 -26.93
C LEU A 84 -3.39 3.05 -26.58
N VAL A 85 -2.64 3.58 -27.56
CA VAL A 85 -1.34 4.22 -27.31
C VAL A 85 -1.51 5.44 -26.40
N LYS A 86 -2.50 6.30 -26.66
CA LYS A 86 -2.78 7.48 -25.81
C LYS A 86 -3.18 7.08 -24.39
N ILE A 87 -4.01 6.05 -24.23
CA ILE A 87 -4.33 5.50 -22.90
C ILE A 87 -3.08 4.97 -22.22
N GLY A 88 -2.24 4.21 -22.92
CA GLY A 88 -1.01 3.64 -22.34
C GLY A 88 -0.05 4.73 -21.82
N ILE A 89 0.13 5.79 -22.60
CA ILE A 89 0.95 6.95 -22.20
C ILE A 89 0.35 7.65 -20.97
N THR A 90 -0.97 7.85 -20.97
CA THR A 90 -1.68 8.50 -19.86
C THR A 90 -1.61 7.65 -18.59
N ALA A 91 -1.82 6.33 -18.71
CA ALA A 91 -1.71 5.39 -17.60
C ALA A 91 -0.29 5.35 -17.02
N ALA A 92 0.74 5.48 -17.87
CA ALA A 92 2.12 5.57 -17.41
C ALA A 92 2.37 6.82 -16.55
N GLN A 93 1.70 7.95 -16.82
CA GLN A 93 1.81 9.16 -15.99
C GLN A 93 1.17 8.98 -14.60
N PHE A 94 0.15 8.13 -14.49
CA PHE A 94 -0.46 7.81 -13.19
C PHE A 94 0.43 6.93 -12.31
N LYS A 95 1.45 6.27 -12.87
CA LYS A 95 2.41 5.45 -12.11
C LYS A 95 3.03 6.23 -10.96
N ASP A 96 3.50 7.44 -11.22
CA ASP A 96 4.22 8.24 -10.21
C ASP A 96 3.27 8.70 -9.09
N VAL A 97 2.02 9.00 -9.44
CA VAL A 97 0.96 9.31 -8.46
C VAL A 97 0.64 8.08 -7.60
N ILE A 98 0.52 6.90 -8.22
CA ILE A 98 0.27 5.64 -7.51
C ILE A 98 1.45 5.31 -6.60
N LEU A 99 2.69 5.48 -7.06
CA LEU A 99 3.89 5.25 -6.26
C LEU A 99 3.99 6.23 -5.08
N GLY A 100 3.70 7.50 -5.30
CA GLY A 100 3.65 8.49 -4.22
C GLY A 100 2.56 8.17 -3.19
N PHE A 101 1.39 7.72 -3.65
CA PHE A 101 0.31 7.29 -2.78
C PHE A 101 0.69 6.03 -1.98
N ILE A 102 1.26 5.01 -2.63
CA ILE A 102 1.75 3.78 -1.96
C ILE A 102 2.85 4.13 -0.96
N SER A 103 3.77 5.03 -1.29
CA SER A 103 4.82 5.47 -0.37
C SER A 103 4.23 6.16 0.86
N THR A 104 3.23 7.03 0.67
CA THR A 104 2.54 7.71 1.78
C THR A 104 1.77 6.72 2.63
N LEU A 105 1.03 5.80 2.01
CA LEU A 105 0.34 4.72 2.71
C LEU A 105 1.31 3.82 3.47
N GLY A 106 2.46 3.49 2.88
CA GLY A 106 3.50 2.67 3.51
C GLY A 106 4.10 3.34 4.75
N LEU A 107 4.20 4.67 4.76
CA LEU A 107 4.62 5.43 5.95
C LEU A 107 3.53 5.48 7.03
N LEU A 108 2.26 5.55 6.64
CA LEU A 108 1.12 5.56 7.57
C LEU A 108 0.78 4.16 8.12
N MET A 109 1.19 3.12 7.40
CA MET A 109 1.00 1.73 7.78
C MET A 109 2.05 1.34 8.84
N VAL A 110 1.66 1.48 10.11
CA VAL A 110 2.44 1.02 11.27
C VAL A 110 2.51 -0.52 11.24
N GLY A 111 3.62 -1.10 11.71
CA GLY A 111 3.95 -2.53 11.59
C GLY A 111 2.77 -3.50 11.82
N PRO A 112 2.03 -3.41 12.95
CA PRO A 112 0.89 -4.30 13.22
C PRO A 112 -0.29 -4.11 12.25
N VAL A 113 -0.62 -2.87 11.88
CA VAL A 113 -1.70 -2.56 10.92
C VAL A 113 -1.40 -3.16 9.54
N THR A 114 -0.15 -3.02 9.08
CA THR A 114 0.31 -3.59 7.80
C THR A 114 0.13 -5.10 7.75
N PHE A 115 0.51 -5.77 8.84
CA PHE A 115 0.38 -7.22 8.97
C PHE A 115 -1.09 -7.64 8.90
N GLY A 116 -1.97 -6.97 9.68
CA GLY A 116 -3.41 -7.18 9.61
C GLY A 116 -3.95 -6.97 8.19
N PHE A 117 -3.55 -5.89 7.53
CA PHE A 117 -3.98 -5.55 6.17
C PHE A 117 -3.70 -6.66 5.16
N PHE A 118 -2.47 -7.19 5.12
CA PHE A 118 -2.15 -8.26 4.18
C PHE A 118 -2.95 -9.55 4.47
N ILE A 119 -3.13 -9.91 5.73
CA ILE A 119 -3.97 -11.05 6.12
C ILE A 119 -5.41 -10.84 5.63
N GLY A 120 -5.99 -9.67 5.91
CA GLY A 120 -7.33 -9.31 5.45
C GLY A 120 -7.49 -9.33 3.95
N LEU A 121 -6.49 -8.80 3.23
CA LEU A 121 -6.44 -8.75 1.78
C LEU A 121 -6.40 -10.16 1.17
N ILE A 122 -5.53 -11.04 1.68
CA ILE A 122 -5.46 -12.44 1.24
C ILE A 122 -6.80 -13.14 1.48
N ILE A 123 -7.40 -12.99 2.67
CA ILE A 123 -8.71 -13.56 2.98
C ILE A 123 -9.79 -13.02 2.04
N GLY A 124 -9.80 -11.71 1.77
CA GLY A 124 -10.78 -11.07 0.89
C GLY A 124 -10.64 -11.45 -0.58
N LEU A 125 -9.41 -11.74 -1.03
CA LEU A 125 -9.14 -12.24 -2.37
C LEU A 125 -9.52 -13.72 -2.53
N LEU A 126 -9.19 -14.57 -1.54
CA LEU A 126 -9.46 -16.00 -1.56
C LEU A 126 -10.94 -16.34 -1.31
N LYS A 127 -11.64 -15.51 -0.53
CA LYS A 127 -13.07 -15.70 -0.29
C LYS A 127 -13.84 -15.23 -1.52
N LYS A 128 -14.46 -16.21 -2.21
CA LYS A 128 -15.23 -16.01 -3.43
C LYS A 128 -16.45 -15.13 -3.19
#